data_AF-A0A815HMG2-F1
#
_entry.id   AF-A0A815HMG2-F1
#
_cell.length_a   1.000
_cell.length_b   1.000
_cell.length_c   1.000
_cell.angle_alpha   90.00
_cell.angle_beta   90.00
_cell.angle_gamma   90.00
#
_symmetry.space_group_name_H-M   'P 1'
#
loop_
_entity.id
_entity.type
_entity.pdbx_description
1 polymer ?
#
loop_
_entity_poly.entity_id
_entity_poly.type
_entity_poly.pdbx_seq_one_letter_code
_entity_poly.pdbx_strand_id
1 'polypeptide(L)'
;MDIALVENDYVLPTAIYKHDWIHILYMVICIIFFMIQVCQRISVDLYYSSNFKTDFYIPSLNRHPTELTPTLSSISYIWYLVFIWQAAWIIYSIIGIFRRTSSGTYFYQHPCAMNKWCYFYTVFGLILFTPQLAAAARNKYGIGISIFRYVGTLCELIIILVVVHVSLWENLKSYLRNRFFVDVWLTRLLYHNGLALWASVLFYESCLSIIIGLIHSDLVSPPTASIIGCFLLLFGFITLSILENVAFYNSLAFTLSPWLTFLWLLGGIVFRSHDESSSSIFAIWIFSYSIQMIMIKSSVLSYNYNYQLNHLFILCFEYELMILFPVMNEVLHKNYRVIFWKVSKIS
;
A
#
# COMPACT_ATOMS: atom_id res chain seq x y z
N MET A 1 -13.73 31.20 0.32
CA MET A 1 -14.62 30.79 -0.78
C MET A 1 -15.97 30.54 -0.15
N ASP A 2 -16.83 31.55 -0.18
CA ASP A 2 -18.10 31.55 0.54
C ASP A 2 -19.07 30.54 -0.08
N ILE A 3 -19.53 29.58 0.72
CA ILE A 3 -20.52 28.56 0.36
C ILE A 3 -21.93 29.17 0.47
N ALA A 4 -22.08 30.40 0.00
CA ALA A 4 -23.37 31.08 -0.05
C ALA A 4 -23.94 30.96 -1.47
N LEU A 5 -25.13 30.37 -1.56
CA LEU A 5 -26.06 30.41 -2.70
C LEU A 5 -25.76 29.45 -3.87
N VAL A 6 -26.04 28.16 -3.65
CA VAL A 6 -26.55 27.29 -4.74
C VAL A 6 -27.82 26.60 -4.23
N GLU A 7 -28.83 27.40 -3.92
CA GLU A 7 -30.23 26.97 -3.93
C GLU A 7 -30.73 27.25 -5.35
N ASN A 8 -30.80 26.22 -6.17
CA ASN A 8 -31.75 26.20 -7.28
C ASN A 8 -32.10 24.75 -7.61
N ASP A 9 -33.38 24.49 -7.40
CA ASP A 9 -34.11 23.24 -7.56
C ASP A 9 -34.02 22.71 -8.99
N TYR A 10 -33.04 21.85 -9.25
CA TYR A 10 -33.17 20.86 -10.30
C TYR A 10 -33.69 19.57 -9.68
N VAL A 11 -35.01 19.44 -9.62
CA VAL A 11 -35.68 18.14 -9.47
C VAL A 11 -35.33 17.36 -10.74
N LEU A 12 -34.22 16.62 -10.71
CA LEU A 12 -33.90 15.70 -11.79
C LEU A 12 -35.03 14.68 -11.89
N PRO A 13 -35.55 14.41 -13.10
CA PRO A 13 -36.54 13.37 -13.28
C PRO A 13 -36.01 12.06 -12.68
N THR A 14 -36.86 11.34 -11.96
CA THR A 14 -36.60 10.02 -11.39
C THR A 14 -36.40 9.00 -12.50
N ALA A 15 -35.30 9.13 -13.25
CA ALA A 15 -34.86 8.11 -14.17
C ALA A 15 -34.54 6.87 -13.35
N ILE A 16 -35.12 5.74 -13.71
CA ILE A 16 -34.78 4.45 -13.13
C ILE A 16 -33.35 4.15 -13.55
N TYR A 17 -32.39 4.41 -12.65
CA TYR A 17 -30.98 4.13 -12.89
C TYR A 17 -30.79 2.61 -12.95
N LYS A 18 -30.32 2.11 -14.09
CA LYS A 18 -29.94 0.71 -14.28
C LYS A 18 -28.54 0.48 -13.72
N HIS A 19 -28.27 -0.72 -13.24
CA HIS A 19 -26.93 -1.13 -12.84
C HIS A 19 -25.95 -1.03 -14.02
N ASP A 20 -24.77 -0.44 -13.77
CA ASP A 20 -23.60 -0.57 -14.65
C ASP A 20 -22.97 -1.96 -14.44
N TRP A 21 -23.31 -2.89 -15.33
CA TRP A 21 -22.85 -4.28 -15.27
C TRP A 21 -21.34 -4.42 -15.50
N ILE A 22 -20.69 -3.49 -16.21
CA ILE A 22 -19.24 -3.54 -16.44
C ILE A 22 -18.49 -3.26 -15.13
N HIS A 23 -18.96 -2.27 -14.37
CA HIS A 23 -18.40 -1.97 -13.05
C HIS A 23 -18.53 -3.17 -12.10
N ILE A 24 -19.73 -3.76 -12.04
CA ILE A 24 -19.99 -4.94 -11.21
C ILE A 24 -19.11 -6.11 -11.63
N LEU A 25 -18.97 -6.35 -12.94
CA LEU A 25 -18.10 -7.41 -13.47
C LEU A 25 -16.65 -7.23 -13.00
N TYR A 26 -16.08 -6.02 -13.11
CA TYR A 26 -14.70 -5.77 -12.63
C TYR A 26 -14.56 -5.98 -11.13
N MET A 27 -15.55 -5.57 -10.34
CA MET A 27 -15.54 -5.82 -8.90
C MET A 27 -15.56 -7.33 -8.61
N VAL A 28 -16.41 -8.11 -9.28
CA VAL A 28 -16.49 -9.58 -9.11
C VAL A 28 -15.16 -10.23 -9.49
N ILE A 29 -14.55 -9.84 -10.61
CA ILE A 29 -13.23 -10.34 -11.02
C ILE A 29 -12.19 -10.00 -9.95
N CYS A 30 -12.21 -8.77 -9.40
CA CYS A 30 -11.30 -8.37 -8.34
C CYS A 30 -11.46 -9.22 -7.08
N ILE A 31 -12.70 -9.54 -6.67
CA ILE A 31 -12.98 -10.43 -5.55
C ILE A 31 -12.41 -11.83 -5.80
N ILE A 32 -12.61 -12.38 -7.00
CA ILE A 32 -12.09 -13.71 -7.36
C ILE A 32 -10.57 -13.74 -7.26
N PHE A 33 -9.87 -12.76 -7.85
CA PHE A 33 -8.40 -12.70 -7.79
C PHE A 33 -7.88 -12.44 -6.38
N PHE A 34 -8.57 -11.62 -5.58
CA PHE A 34 -8.26 -11.43 -4.17
C PHE A 34 -8.35 -12.76 -3.40
N MET A 35 -9.43 -13.53 -3.60
CA MET A 35 -9.60 -14.83 -2.94
C MET A 35 -8.53 -15.84 -3.38
N ILE A 36 -8.17 -15.87 -4.68
CA ILE A 36 -7.06 -16.70 -5.17
C ILE A 36 -5.76 -16.33 -4.46
N GLN A 37 -5.46 -15.04 -4.32
CA GLN A 37 -4.24 -14.58 -3.65
C GLN A 37 -4.20 -14.92 -2.16
N VAL A 38 -5.31 -14.74 -1.44
CA VAL A 38 -5.44 -15.16 -0.04
C VAL A 38 -5.23 -16.67 0.09
N CYS A 39 -5.90 -17.47 -0.75
CA CYS A 39 -5.74 -18.93 -0.75
C CYS A 39 -4.31 -19.36 -1.08
N GLN A 40 -3.66 -18.73 -2.06
CA GLN A 40 -2.25 -18.99 -2.41
C GLN A 40 -1.34 -18.68 -1.23
N ARG A 41 -1.54 -17.54 -0.56
CA ARG A 41 -0.73 -17.16 0.60
C ARG A 41 -0.92 -18.13 1.76
N ILE A 42 -2.16 -18.45 2.13
CA ILE A 42 -2.46 -19.44 3.17
C ILE A 42 -1.84 -20.81 2.81
N SER A 43 -1.92 -21.22 1.54
CA SER A 43 -1.34 -22.49 1.08
C SER A 43 0.18 -22.52 1.23
N VAL A 44 0.86 -21.42 0.87
CA VAL A 44 2.29 -21.26 1.10
C VAL A 44 2.61 -21.33 2.59
N ASP A 45 1.89 -20.57 3.42
CA ASP A 45 2.13 -20.54 4.86
C ASP A 45 1.92 -21.91 5.52
N LEU A 46 0.86 -22.63 5.17
CA LEU A 46 0.58 -23.98 5.67
C LEU A 46 1.67 -24.98 5.25
N TYR A 47 2.08 -24.97 3.99
CA TYR A 47 3.11 -25.88 3.46
C TYR A 47 4.45 -25.74 4.18
N TYR A 48 4.78 -24.53 4.63
CA TYR A 48 6.04 -24.27 5.36
C TYR A 48 5.90 -24.47 6.87
N SER A 49 4.75 -24.18 7.47
CA SER A 49 4.50 -24.42 8.91
C SER A 49 4.55 -25.90 9.30
N SER A 50 4.17 -26.81 8.39
CA SER A 50 4.16 -28.24 8.65
C SER A 50 5.55 -28.87 8.64
N ASN A 51 6.55 -28.16 8.09
CA ASN A 51 7.87 -28.73 7.83
C ASN A 51 8.97 -28.21 8.76
N PHE A 52 8.91 -27.01 9.34
CA PHE A 52 9.88 -26.54 10.35
C PHE A 52 9.30 -25.43 11.26
N LYS A 53 9.84 -25.33 12.48
CA LYS A 53 9.44 -24.43 13.58
C LYS A 53 9.05 -23.00 13.13
N THR A 54 7.76 -22.69 13.30
CA THR A 54 7.11 -21.40 13.65
C THR A 54 7.35 -20.10 12.88
N ASP A 55 8.23 -20.01 11.89
CA ASP A 55 8.43 -18.74 11.17
C ASP A 55 7.68 -18.72 9.83
N PHE A 56 6.58 -17.95 9.77
CA PHE A 56 5.76 -17.68 8.58
C PHE A 56 6.64 -17.18 7.40
N TYR A 57 6.59 -17.85 6.25
CA TYR A 57 7.75 -17.98 5.37
C TYR A 57 7.47 -17.58 3.91
N ILE A 58 8.38 -16.78 3.32
CA ILE A 58 8.64 -16.79 1.87
C ILE A 58 9.98 -17.52 1.64
N PRO A 59 10.00 -18.65 0.93
CA PRO A 59 11.19 -19.47 0.73
C PRO A 59 12.38 -18.83 0.07
N SER A 60 12.09 -17.86 -0.79
CA SER A 60 13.10 -17.11 -1.51
C SER A 60 14.03 -16.34 -0.56
N LEU A 61 13.45 -15.68 0.44
CA LEU A 61 14.11 -14.64 1.22
C LEU A 61 15.03 -15.21 2.31
N ASN A 62 14.74 -16.41 2.84
CA ASN A 62 15.65 -17.10 3.77
C ASN A 62 16.74 -17.88 3.06
N ARG A 63 16.51 -18.34 1.82
CA ARG A 63 17.55 -19.01 1.02
C ARG A 63 18.54 -18.00 0.45
N HIS A 64 18.07 -16.79 0.14
CA HIS A 64 18.87 -15.72 -0.42
C HIS A 64 18.64 -14.43 0.38
N PRO A 65 19.08 -14.38 1.66
CA PRO A 65 18.98 -13.15 2.44
C PRO A 65 19.83 -12.09 1.78
N THR A 66 19.21 -10.96 1.47
CA THR A 66 19.90 -9.78 0.94
C THR A 66 20.05 -8.77 2.06
N GLU A 67 20.97 -7.82 1.94
CA GLU A 67 21.15 -6.75 2.92
C GLU A 67 19.91 -5.84 3.01
N LEU A 68 19.07 -5.84 1.97
CA LEU A 68 17.80 -5.13 1.94
C LEU A 68 16.60 -6.00 2.34
N THR A 69 16.80 -7.25 2.74
CA THR A 69 15.69 -8.10 3.19
C THR A 69 15.31 -7.73 4.63
N PRO A 70 14.10 -7.18 4.88
CA PRO A 70 13.65 -6.86 6.23
C PRO A 70 13.59 -8.11 7.12
N THR A 71 13.46 -7.91 8.43
CA THR A 71 13.09 -9.01 9.33
C THR A 71 11.82 -9.71 8.84
N LEU A 72 11.79 -11.04 8.99
CA LEU A 72 10.66 -11.87 8.56
C LEU A 72 9.34 -11.41 9.18
N SER A 73 9.36 -11.07 10.47
CA SER A 73 8.19 -10.53 11.17
C SER A 73 7.67 -9.26 10.49
N SER A 74 8.55 -8.35 10.07
CA SER A 74 8.14 -7.11 9.42
C SER A 74 7.43 -7.36 8.09
N ILE A 75 7.95 -8.26 7.25
CA ILE A 75 7.32 -8.63 5.98
C ILE A 75 5.98 -9.34 6.22
N SER A 76 5.92 -10.29 7.15
CA SER A 76 4.70 -11.05 7.41
C SER A 76 3.58 -10.16 7.95
N TYR A 77 3.87 -9.28 8.90
CA TYR A 77 2.87 -8.38 9.47
C TYR A 77 2.31 -7.38 8.45
N ILE A 78 3.16 -6.83 7.57
CA ILE A 78 2.65 -5.89 6.57
C ILE A 78 1.73 -6.57 5.55
N TRP A 79 1.98 -7.84 5.23
CA TRP A 79 1.10 -8.62 4.37
C TRP A 79 -0.27 -8.89 5.01
N TYR A 80 -0.33 -9.21 6.30
CA TYR A 80 -1.63 -9.31 6.98
C TYR A 80 -2.38 -7.99 6.96
N LEU A 81 -1.68 -6.89 7.21
CA LEU A 81 -2.28 -5.56 7.15
C LEU A 81 -2.85 -5.29 5.74
N VAL A 82 -2.08 -5.59 4.69
CA VAL A 82 -2.52 -5.49 3.29
C VAL A 82 -3.79 -6.30 3.04
N PHE A 83 -3.85 -7.58 3.45
CA PHE A 83 -5.03 -8.41 3.20
C PHE A 83 -6.27 -7.95 3.98
N ILE A 84 -6.09 -7.53 5.24
CA ILE A 84 -7.17 -6.96 6.06
C ILE A 84 -7.71 -5.70 5.40
N TRP A 85 -6.83 -4.80 4.96
CA TRP A 85 -7.23 -3.56 4.31
C TRP A 85 -7.89 -3.82 2.96
N GLN A 86 -7.39 -4.80 2.20
CA GLN A 86 -8.00 -5.22 0.93
C GLN A 86 -9.40 -5.76 1.13
N ALA A 87 -9.60 -6.64 2.11
CA ALA A 87 -10.93 -7.12 2.47
C ALA A 87 -11.86 -5.98 2.87
N ALA A 88 -11.38 -5.03 3.69
CA ALA A 88 -12.17 -3.90 4.17
C ALA A 88 -12.69 -3.01 3.01
N TRP A 89 -11.84 -2.65 2.05
CA TRP A 89 -12.28 -1.81 0.92
C TRP A 89 -13.15 -2.58 -0.07
N ILE A 90 -12.92 -3.89 -0.26
CA ILE A 90 -13.80 -4.75 -1.07
C ILE A 90 -15.20 -4.82 -0.44
N ILE A 91 -15.29 -5.05 0.87
CA ILE A 91 -16.58 -5.06 1.59
C ILE A 91 -17.29 -3.71 1.43
N TYR A 92 -16.57 -2.60 1.59
CA TYR A 92 -17.14 -1.26 1.39
C TYR A 92 -17.67 -1.07 -0.04
N SER A 93 -16.96 -1.60 -1.03
CA SER A 93 -17.38 -1.57 -2.45
C SER A 93 -18.66 -2.37 -2.70
N ILE A 94 -18.77 -3.56 -2.10
CA ILE A 94 -19.98 -4.40 -2.18
C ILE A 94 -21.18 -3.69 -1.55
N ILE A 95 -21.00 -3.07 -0.37
CA ILE A 95 -22.04 -2.25 0.27
C ILE A 95 -22.49 -1.14 -0.67
N GLY A 96 -21.55 -0.49 -1.38
CA GLY A 96 -21.82 0.56 -2.34
C GLY A 96 -22.71 0.16 -3.54
N ILE A 97 -22.74 -1.13 -3.91
CA ILE A 97 -23.63 -1.65 -4.97
C ILE A 97 -25.09 -1.68 -4.51
N PHE A 98 -25.32 -2.07 -3.26
CA PHE A 98 -26.66 -2.20 -2.72
C PHE A 98 -27.20 -0.88 -2.14
N ARG A 99 -26.32 0.09 -1.89
CA ARG A 99 -26.70 1.39 -1.32
C ARG A 99 -27.21 2.35 -2.38
N ARG A 100 -28.40 2.91 -2.14
CA ARG A 100 -28.99 4.00 -2.93
C ARG A 100 -28.77 5.35 -2.26
N THR A 101 -28.62 6.39 -3.07
CA THR A 101 -28.58 7.77 -2.60
C THR A 101 -29.99 8.35 -2.47
N SER A 102 -30.12 9.53 -1.85
CA SER A 102 -31.38 10.28 -1.80
C SER A 102 -31.95 10.59 -3.19
N SER A 103 -31.09 10.68 -4.21
CA SER A 103 -31.51 10.88 -5.61
C SER A 103 -32.02 9.61 -6.31
N GLY A 104 -32.00 8.46 -5.63
CA GLY A 104 -32.39 7.17 -6.19
C GLY A 104 -31.32 6.50 -7.05
N THR A 105 -30.18 7.17 -7.32
CA THR A 105 -29.01 6.56 -7.97
C THR A 105 -28.33 5.55 -7.05
N TYR A 106 -27.65 4.58 -7.63
CA TYR A 106 -26.74 3.72 -6.86
C TYR A 106 -25.50 4.50 -6.45
N PHE A 107 -25.04 4.26 -5.22
CA PHE A 107 -23.93 5.00 -4.65
C PHE A 107 -22.63 4.82 -5.44
N TYR A 108 -22.35 3.61 -5.96
CA TYR A 108 -21.17 3.38 -6.79
C TYR A 108 -21.19 4.11 -8.16
N GLN A 109 -22.35 4.61 -8.60
CA GLN A 109 -22.48 5.34 -9.87
C GLN A 109 -22.29 6.85 -9.65
N HIS A 110 -23.03 7.44 -8.70
CA HIS A 110 -22.95 8.87 -8.41
C HIS A 110 -23.25 9.17 -6.93
N PRO A 111 -22.29 9.77 -6.19
CA PRO A 111 -20.89 9.99 -6.58
C PRO A 111 -20.09 8.68 -6.62
N CYS A 112 -19.34 8.43 -7.70
CA CYS A 112 -18.59 7.18 -7.87
C CYS A 112 -17.47 7.08 -6.83
N ALA A 113 -17.69 6.30 -5.77
CA ALA A 113 -16.74 6.14 -4.67
C ALA A 113 -15.41 5.53 -5.13
N MET A 114 -15.47 4.60 -6.08
CA MET A 114 -14.28 3.99 -6.66
C MET A 114 -14.45 3.84 -8.16
N ASN A 115 -13.55 4.45 -8.93
CA ASN A 115 -13.56 4.32 -10.38
C ASN A 115 -13.42 2.83 -10.78
N LYS A 116 -14.18 2.39 -11.78
CA LYS A 116 -14.10 1.00 -12.29
C LYS A 116 -12.68 0.59 -12.68
N TRP A 117 -11.87 1.54 -13.15
CA TRP A 117 -10.47 1.33 -13.49
C TRP A 117 -9.62 0.90 -12.29
N CYS A 118 -9.97 1.31 -11.07
CA CYS A 118 -9.26 0.91 -9.87
C CYS A 118 -9.32 -0.62 -9.69
N TYR A 119 -10.49 -1.24 -9.88
CA TYR A 119 -10.61 -2.71 -9.80
C TYR A 119 -9.79 -3.39 -10.90
N PHE A 120 -9.79 -2.84 -12.12
CA PHE A 120 -8.99 -3.36 -13.22
C PHE A 120 -7.49 -3.33 -12.89
N TYR A 121 -6.98 -2.22 -12.38
CA TYR A 121 -5.57 -2.10 -12.01
C TYR A 121 -5.20 -2.98 -10.82
N THR A 122 -6.08 -3.14 -9.83
CA THR A 122 -5.87 -4.11 -8.75
C THR A 122 -5.78 -5.52 -9.30
N VAL A 123 -6.70 -5.94 -10.18
CA VAL A 123 -6.65 -7.27 -10.82
C VAL A 123 -5.35 -7.44 -11.59
N PHE A 124 -4.94 -6.42 -12.34
CA PHE A 124 -3.67 -6.43 -13.07
C PHE A 124 -2.47 -6.61 -12.13
N GLY A 125 -2.42 -5.89 -11.01
CA GLY A 125 -1.39 -6.05 -9.98
C GLY A 125 -1.37 -7.46 -9.38
N LEU A 126 -2.54 -8.02 -9.05
CA LEU A 126 -2.67 -9.39 -8.54
C LEU A 126 -2.19 -10.43 -9.57
N ILE A 127 -2.44 -10.20 -10.87
CA ILE A 127 -1.92 -11.05 -11.95
C ILE A 127 -0.40 -10.93 -12.03
N LEU A 128 0.17 -9.72 -12.01
CA LEU A 128 1.62 -9.51 -12.05
C LEU A 128 2.34 -10.14 -10.86
N PHE A 129 1.69 -10.20 -9.70
CA PHE A 129 2.26 -10.80 -8.49
C PHE A 129 2.28 -12.34 -8.54
N THR A 130 1.31 -12.97 -9.22
CA THR A 130 1.14 -14.44 -9.23
C THR A 130 2.36 -15.21 -9.78
N PRO A 131 2.97 -14.83 -10.92
CA PRO A 131 4.15 -15.52 -11.44
C PRO A 131 5.33 -15.58 -10.47
N GLN A 132 5.50 -14.55 -9.63
CA GLN A 132 6.60 -14.53 -8.66
C GLN A 132 6.39 -15.58 -7.57
N LEU A 133 5.17 -15.74 -7.06
CA LEU A 133 4.88 -16.78 -6.07
C LEU A 133 5.16 -18.17 -6.67
N ALA A 134 4.77 -18.39 -7.92
CA ALA A 134 5.06 -19.64 -8.62
C ALA A 134 6.57 -19.86 -8.88
N ALA A 135 7.28 -18.80 -9.26
CA ALA A 135 8.74 -18.81 -9.45
C ALA A 135 9.48 -19.10 -8.14
N ALA A 136 9.04 -18.46 -7.05
CA ALA A 136 9.58 -18.64 -5.71
C ALA A 136 9.37 -20.07 -5.20
N ALA A 137 8.18 -20.62 -5.39
CA ALA A 137 7.86 -22.01 -5.03
C ALA A 137 8.77 -23.02 -5.75
N ARG A 138 9.20 -22.71 -6.98
CA ARG A 138 10.08 -23.57 -7.79
C ARG A 138 11.56 -23.24 -7.66
N ASN A 139 11.92 -22.25 -6.84
CA ASN A 139 13.29 -21.75 -6.72
C ASN A 139 13.91 -21.33 -8.07
N LYS A 140 13.10 -20.78 -8.98
CA LYS A 140 13.52 -20.34 -10.32
C LYS A 140 13.31 -18.83 -10.44
N TYR A 141 14.25 -18.04 -9.93
CA TYR A 141 14.18 -16.58 -10.03
C TYR A 141 14.74 -16.12 -11.37
N GLY A 142 13.86 -15.66 -12.25
CA GLY A 142 14.27 -15.02 -13.50
C GLY A 142 14.42 -13.52 -13.32
N ILE A 143 15.59 -12.97 -13.67
CA ILE A 143 15.81 -11.52 -13.65
C ILE A 143 14.82 -10.79 -14.58
N GLY A 144 14.53 -11.34 -15.76
CA GLY A 144 13.58 -10.75 -16.71
C GLY A 144 12.16 -10.62 -16.14
N ILE A 145 11.68 -11.65 -15.43
CA ILE A 145 10.37 -11.63 -14.75
C ILE A 145 10.39 -10.57 -13.64
N SER A 146 11.49 -10.45 -12.91
CA SER A 146 11.64 -9.47 -11.83
C SER A 146 11.64 -8.03 -12.34
N ILE A 147 12.32 -7.76 -13.46
CA ILE A 147 12.31 -6.45 -14.12
C ILE A 147 10.89 -6.11 -14.63
N PHE A 148 10.24 -7.05 -15.31
CA PHE A 148 8.87 -6.86 -15.80
C PHE A 148 7.91 -6.53 -14.64
N ARG A 149 8.04 -7.24 -13.51
CA ARG A 149 7.27 -6.98 -12.29
C ARG A 149 7.57 -5.59 -11.71
N TYR A 150 8.84 -5.18 -11.65
CA TYR A 150 9.22 -3.86 -11.15
C TYR A 150 8.58 -2.74 -11.96
N VAL A 151 8.69 -2.81 -13.29
CA VAL A 151 8.06 -1.81 -14.17
C VAL A 151 6.54 -1.82 -13.99
N GLY A 152 5.93 -3.01 -13.98
CA GLY A 152 4.49 -3.14 -13.81
C GLY A 152 3.96 -2.58 -12.48
N THR A 153 4.64 -2.89 -11.37
CA THR A 153 4.25 -2.41 -10.03
C THR A 153 4.54 -0.92 -9.81
N LEU A 154 5.60 -0.38 -10.43
CA LEU A 154 5.84 1.06 -10.44
C LEU A 154 4.74 1.79 -11.22
N CYS A 155 4.36 1.28 -12.40
CA CYS A 155 3.24 1.83 -13.16
C CYS A 155 1.93 1.72 -12.37
N GLU A 156 1.66 0.58 -11.73
CA GLU A 156 0.48 0.39 -10.88
C GLU A 156 0.45 1.40 -9.74
N LEU A 157 1.56 1.60 -9.02
CA LEU A 157 1.67 2.60 -7.95
C LEU A 157 1.33 4.00 -8.46
N ILE A 158 1.92 4.43 -9.58
CA ILE A 158 1.66 5.74 -10.18
C ILE A 158 0.18 5.87 -10.58
N ILE A 159 -0.37 4.86 -11.24
CA ILE A 159 -1.75 4.88 -11.73
C ILE A 159 -2.74 4.91 -10.56
N ILE A 160 -2.54 4.10 -9.53
CA ILE A 160 -3.38 4.09 -8.33
C ILE A 160 -3.34 5.44 -7.63
N LEU A 161 -2.15 6.03 -7.48
CA LEU A 161 -2.02 7.35 -6.88
C LEU A 161 -2.76 8.41 -7.70
N VAL A 162 -2.55 8.46 -9.02
CA VAL A 162 -3.15 9.52 -9.84
C VAL A 162 -4.65 9.30 -10.05
N VAL A 163 -5.06 8.14 -10.57
CA VAL A 163 -6.44 7.91 -11.04
C VAL A 163 -7.43 7.87 -9.89
N VAL A 164 -7.11 7.15 -8.80
CA VAL A 164 -8.03 7.01 -7.66
C VAL A 164 -8.25 8.39 -7.03
N HIS A 165 -7.18 9.17 -6.84
CA HIS A 165 -7.26 10.43 -6.11
C HIS A 165 -7.89 11.55 -6.93
N VAL A 166 -7.62 11.60 -8.24
CA VAL A 166 -8.32 12.54 -9.14
C VAL A 166 -9.81 12.24 -9.17
N SER A 167 -10.21 10.97 -9.20
CA SER A 167 -11.63 10.57 -9.19
C SER A 167 -12.37 11.10 -7.95
N LEU A 168 -11.79 11.02 -6.74
CA LEU A 168 -12.42 11.60 -5.56
C LEU A 168 -12.47 13.13 -5.64
N TRP A 169 -11.38 13.77 -6.10
CA TRP A 169 -11.31 15.23 -6.19
C TRP A 169 -12.40 15.81 -7.10
N GLU A 170 -12.61 15.20 -8.26
CA GLU A 170 -13.66 15.58 -9.21
C GLU A 170 -15.07 15.42 -8.61
N ASN A 171 -15.28 14.39 -7.79
CA ASN A 171 -16.57 14.09 -7.18
C ASN A 171 -16.78 14.75 -5.81
N LEU A 172 -15.76 15.39 -5.21
CA LEU A 172 -15.78 15.88 -3.83
C LEU A 172 -16.92 16.87 -3.58
N LYS A 173 -17.20 17.76 -4.53
CA LYS A 173 -18.32 18.71 -4.42
C LYS A 173 -19.67 18.00 -4.28
N SER A 174 -19.86 16.90 -4.98
CA SER A 174 -21.08 16.08 -4.90
C SER A 174 -21.21 15.40 -3.54
N TYR A 175 -20.11 14.87 -3.00
CA TYR A 175 -20.07 14.31 -1.66
C TYR A 175 -20.46 15.32 -0.58
N LEU A 176 -19.86 16.52 -0.64
CA LEU A 176 -20.09 17.58 0.33
C LEU A 176 -21.52 18.11 0.27
N ARG A 177 -22.07 18.29 -0.94
CA ARG A 177 -23.47 18.72 -1.14
C ARG A 177 -24.46 17.73 -0.53
N ASN A 178 -24.21 16.44 -0.69
CA ASN A 178 -25.07 15.37 -0.16
C ASN A 178 -24.75 15.00 1.31
N ARG A 179 -23.88 15.75 1.99
CA ARG A 179 -23.46 15.51 3.38
C ARG A 179 -22.88 14.11 3.62
N PHE A 180 -22.27 13.51 2.60
CA PHE A 180 -21.63 12.19 2.67
C PHE A 180 -20.20 12.28 3.24
N PHE A 181 -20.03 12.92 4.40
CA PHE A 181 -18.72 13.16 5.01
C PHE A 181 -18.02 11.85 5.41
N VAL A 182 -18.78 10.90 5.96
CA VAL A 182 -18.27 9.59 6.35
C VAL A 182 -17.76 8.83 5.12
N ASP A 183 -18.41 8.97 3.97
CA ASP A 183 -17.97 8.29 2.75
C ASP A 183 -16.72 8.91 2.14
N VAL A 184 -16.56 10.23 2.20
CA VAL A 184 -15.30 10.87 1.80
C VAL A 184 -14.16 10.31 2.65
N TRP A 185 -14.40 10.16 3.95
CA TRP A 185 -13.44 9.58 4.88
C TRP A 185 -13.14 8.11 4.56
N LEU A 186 -14.16 7.27 4.42
CA LEU A 186 -14.00 5.86 4.06
C LEU A 186 -13.28 5.70 2.72
N THR A 187 -13.57 6.56 1.73
CA THR A 187 -12.89 6.53 0.43
C THR A 187 -11.40 6.83 0.58
N ARG A 188 -11.03 7.86 1.36
CA ARG A 188 -9.62 8.19 1.62
C ARG A 188 -8.91 7.07 2.40
N LEU A 189 -9.52 6.59 3.46
CA LEU A 189 -8.89 5.56 4.30
C LEU A 189 -8.77 4.21 3.56
N LEU A 190 -9.88 3.73 3.01
CA LEU A 190 -9.97 2.39 2.45
C LEU A 190 -9.40 2.32 1.03
N TYR A 191 -9.74 3.26 0.16
CA TYR A 191 -9.29 3.22 -1.23
C TYR A 191 -7.95 3.90 -1.42
N HIS A 192 -7.81 5.15 -1.01
CA HIS A 192 -6.59 5.91 -1.30
C HIS A 192 -5.40 5.33 -0.52
N ASN A 193 -5.49 5.31 0.81
CA ASN A 193 -4.41 4.77 1.64
C ASN A 193 -4.31 3.24 1.51
N GLY A 194 -5.42 2.51 1.40
CA GLY A 194 -5.39 1.06 1.23
C GLY A 194 -4.73 0.57 -0.06
N LEU A 195 -5.08 1.17 -1.21
CA LEU A 195 -4.47 0.80 -2.49
C LEU A 195 -3.02 1.31 -2.58
N ALA A 196 -2.71 2.47 -1.99
CA ALA A 196 -1.34 2.97 -1.94
C ALA A 196 -0.44 2.12 -1.02
N LEU A 197 -0.96 1.57 0.09
CA LEU A 197 -0.28 0.58 0.94
C LEU A 197 0.06 -0.66 0.12
N TRP A 198 -0.94 -1.23 -0.56
CA TRP A 198 -0.78 -2.40 -1.44
C TRP A 198 0.31 -2.18 -2.49
N ALA A 199 0.21 -1.10 -3.27
CA ALA A 199 1.12 -0.83 -4.36
C ALA A 199 2.56 -0.58 -3.85
N SER A 200 2.70 0.05 -2.67
CA SER A 200 4.01 0.31 -2.06
C SER A 200 4.69 -0.98 -1.60
N VAL A 201 3.94 -1.93 -1.03
CA VAL A 201 4.45 -3.27 -0.68
C VAL A 201 4.89 -4.02 -1.94
N LEU A 202 4.06 -4.02 -2.98
CA LEU A 202 4.39 -4.67 -4.26
C LEU A 202 5.63 -4.06 -4.92
N PHE A 203 5.74 -2.73 -4.92
CA PHE A 203 6.90 -2.02 -5.46
C PHE A 203 8.18 -2.41 -4.72
N TYR A 204 8.15 -2.40 -3.38
CA TYR A 204 9.29 -2.79 -2.56
C TYR A 204 9.73 -4.25 -2.84
N GLU A 205 8.78 -5.18 -2.84
CA GLU A 205 9.08 -6.58 -3.13
C GLU A 205 9.58 -6.82 -4.56
N SER A 206 9.18 -5.98 -5.51
CA SER A 206 9.69 -6.07 -6.88
C SER A 206 11.17 -5.66 -6.93
N CYS A 207 11.58 -4.65 -6.14
CA CYS A 207 12.98 -4.33 -5.95
C CYS A 207 13.75 -5.53 -5.36
N LEU A 208 13.22 -6.16 -4.30
CA LEU A 208 13.81 -7.37 -3.73
C LEU A 208 13.91 -8.51 -4.74
N SER A 209 12.88 -8.68 -5.57
CA SER A 209 12.86 -9.72 -6.60
C SER A 209 13.99 -9.53 -7.61
N ILE A 210 14.28 -8.28 -8.00
CA ILE A 210 15.42 -7.95 -8.87
C ILE A 210 16.74 -8.32 -8.19
N ILE A 211 16.93 -7.95 -6.93
CA ILE A 211 18.16 -8.26 -6.18
C ILE A 211 18.37 -9.79 -6.12
N ILE A 212 17.32 -10.54 -5.75
CA ILE A 212 17.37 -12.00 -5.68
C ILE A 212 17.64 -12.59 -7.06
N GLY A 213 17.00 -12.08 -8.11
CA GLY A 213 17.22 -12.54 -9.49
C GLY A 213 18.65 -12.28 -9.97
N LEU A 214 19.23 -11.14 -9.62
CA LEU A 214 20.61 -10.77 -9.92
C LEU A 214 21.62 -11.71 -9.24
N ILE A 215 21.40 -12.00 -7.95
CA ILE A 215 22.24 -12.91 -7.16
C ILE A 215 22.09 -14.34 -7.68
N HIS A 216 20.86 -14.80 -7.90
CA HIS A 216 20.57 -16.18 -8.30
C HIS A 216 21.06 -16.51 -9.72
N SER A 217 21.17 -15.50 -10.58
CA SER A 217 21.71 -15.66 -11.93
C SER A 217 23.24 -15.58 -11.98
N ASP A 218 23.91 -15.46 -10.83
CA ASP A 218 25.36 -15.25 -10.69
C ASP A 218 25.89 -14.06 -11.53
N LEU A 219 25.05 -13.07 -11.81
CA LEU A 219 25.40 -11.92 -12.66
C LEU A 219 26.22 -10.88 -11.89
N VAL A 220 25.96 -10.74 -10.59
CA VAL A 220 26.62 -9.75 -9.72
C VAL A 220 26.76 -10.30 -8.30
N SER A 221 27.78 -9.84 -7.58
CA SER A 221 27.95 -10.15 -6.16
C SER A 221 26.80 -9.58 -5.30
N PRO A 222 26.44 -10.22 -4.17
CA PRO A 222 25.34 -9.76 -3.31
C PRO A 222 25.40 -8.28 -2.88
N PRO A 223 26.55 -7.71 -2.45
CA PRO A 223 26.61 -6.29 -2.07
C PRO A 223 26.28 -5.36 -3.24
N THR A 224 26.79 -5.68 -4.44
CA THR A 224 26.50 -4.93 -5.68
C THR A 224 25.02 -5.02 -6.04
N ALA A 225 24.41 -6.19 -5.92
CA ALA A 225 22.97 -6.36 -6.14
C ALA A 225 22.15 -5.51 -5.16
N SER A 226 22.54 -5.48 -3.89
CA SER A 226 21.90 -4.65 -2.86
C SER A 226 22.03 -3.15 -3.15
N ILE A 227 23.18 -2.68 -3.64
CA ILE A 227 23.37 -1.29 -4.09
C ILE A 227 22.45 -0.97 -5.27
N ILE A 228 22.33 -1.87 -6.26
CA ILE A 228 21.39 -1.70 -7.38
C ILE A 228 19.95 -1.59 -6.85
N GLY A 229 19.56 -2.46 -5.93
CA GLY A 229 18.25 -2.41 -5.27
C GLY A 229 17.99 -1.10 -4.53
N CYS A 230 19.01 -0.57 -3.84
CA CYS A 230 18.96 0.73 -3.17
C CYS A 230 18.67 1.87 -4.15
N PHE A 231 19.34 1.89 -5.30
CA PHE A 231 19.09 2.91 -6.34
C PHE A 231 17.69 2.79 -6.95
N LEU A 232 17.19 1.58 -7.17
CA LEU A 232 15.83 1.36 -7.68
C LEU A 232 14.76 1.84 -6.69
N LEU A 233 14.98 1.61 -5.38
CA LEU A 233 14.10 2.12 -4.32
C LEU A 233 14.17 3.66 -4.25
N LEU A 234 15.37 4.24 -4.26
CA LEU A 234 15.55 5.69 -4.24
C LEU A 234 14.87 6.37 -5.44
N PHE A 235 15.00 5.78 -6.64
CA PHE A 235 14.32 6.28 -7.83
C PHE A 235 12.79 6.30 -7.66
N GLY A 236 12.22 5.22 -7.10
CA GLY A 236 10.80 5.18 -6.77
C GLY A 236 10.40 6.23 -5.75
N PHE A 237 11.22 6.47 -4.73
CA PHE A 237 10.95 7.47 -3.69
C PHE A 237 10.97 8.89 -4.23
N ILE A 238 11.96 9.22 -5.08
CA ILE A 238 12.03 10.53 -5.74
C ILE A 238 10.80 10.71 -6.63
N THR A 239 10.45 9.70 -7.43
CA THR A 239 9.26 9.74 -8.29
C THR A 239 7.99 9.98 -7.47
N LEU A 240 7.81 9.22 -6.38
CA LEU A 240 6.67 9.38 -5.47
C LEU A 240 6.64 10.77 -4.83
N SER A 241 7.80 11.27 -4.39
CA SER A 241 7.92 12.59 -3.78
C SER A 241 7.54 13.70 -4.75
N ILE A 242 7.97 13.61 -6.01
CA ILE A 242 7.61 14.58 -7.06
C ILE A 242 6.11 14.52 -7.34
N LEU A 243 5.54 13.31 -7.47
CA LEU A 243 4.11 13.15 -7.71
C LEU A 243 3.28 13.75 -6.58
N GLU A 244 3.63 13.46 -5.33
CA GLU A 244 2.86 13.88 -4.17
C GLU A 244 3.03 15.34 -3.79
N ASN A 245 4.21 15.92 -3.97
CA ASN A 245 4.50 17.28 -3.47
C ASN A 245 4.50 18.33 -4.58
N VAL A 246 4.66 17.93 -5.83
CA VAL A 246 4.75 18.85 -6.97
C VAL A 246 3.59 18.64 -7.94
N ALA A 247 3.48 17.45 -8.55
CA ALA A 247 2.56 17.26 -9.68
C ALA A 247 1.08 17.16 -9.27
N PHE A 248 0.79 16.44 -8.19
CA PHE A 248 -0.58 16.13 -7.74
C PHE A 248 -0.81 16.51 -6.28
N TYR A 249 -0.17 17.59 -5.81
CA TYR A 249 -0.24 18.05 -4.42
C TYR A 249 -1.67 18.09 -3.86
N ASN A 250 -2.62 18.67 -4.57
CA ASN A 250 -4.01 18.79 -4.10
C ASN A 250 -4.72 17.45 -3.94
N SER A 251 -4.47 16.50 -4.86
CA SER A 251 -5.14 15.20 -4.87
C SER A 251 -4.48 14.22 -3.90
N LEU A 252 -3.16 14.29 -3.75
CA LEU A 252 -2.34 13.36 -2.96
C LEU A 252 -1.97 13.89 -1.57
N ALA A 253 -2.44 15.08 -1.17
CA ALA A 253 -2.13 15.67 0.14
C ALA A 253 -2.46 14.72 1.31
N PHE A 254 -3.48 13.88 1.14
CA PHE A 254 -4.03 13.00 2.17
C PHE A 254 -3.51 11.56 2.13
N THR A 255 -2.58 11.25 1.23
CA THR A 255 -1.98 9.93 1.09
C THR A 255 -0.75 9.85 1.98
N LEU A 256 -0.76 8.94 2.95
CA LEU A 256 0.34 8.75 3.90
C LEU A 256 0.89 7.33 3.87
N SER A 257 0.07 6.37 3.46
CA SER A 257 0.38 4.95 3.57
C SER A 257 1.64 4.49 2.83
N PRO A 258 2.08 5.04 1.68
CA PRO A 258 3.36 4.65 1.09
C PRO A 258 4.54 4.86 2.02
N TRP A 259 4.63 6.03 2.65
CA TRP A 259 5.75 6.37 3.51
C TRP A 259 5.74 5.55 4.80
N LEU A 260 4.56 5.26 5.35
CA LEU A 260 4.40 4.36 6.49
C LEU A 260 4.81 2.92 6.14
N THR A 261 4.45 2.46 4.93
CA THR A 261 4.86 1.15 4.40
C THR A 261 6.37 1.03 4.32
N PHE A 262 7.01 2.04 3.73
CA PHE A 262 8.46 2.08 3.59
C PHE A 262 9.17 2.21 4.94
N LEU A 263 8.67 3.05 5.84
CA LEU A 263 9.18 3.17 7.20
C LEU A 263 9.16 1.82 7.91
N TRP A 264 8.05 1.09 7.80
CA TRP A 264 7.91 -0.24 8.39
C TRP A 264 8.93 -1.25 7.83
N LEU A 265 8.99 -1.36 6.50
CA LEU A 265 9.87 -2.33 5.82
C LEU A 265 11.35 -2.01 6.05
N LEU A 266 11.74 -0.74 5.88
CA LEU A 266 13.11 -0.28 6.09
C LEU A 266 13.50 -0.33 7.57
N GLY A 267 12.57 -0.04 8.48
CA GLY A 267 12.78 -0.24 9.92
C GLY A 267 13.14 -1.70 10.21
N GLY A 268 12.43 -2.64 9.58
CA GLY A 268 12.76 -4.07 9.65
C GLY A 268 14.16 -4.42 9.12
N ILE A 269 14.75 -3.64 8.21
CA ILE A 269 16.14 -3.79 7.78
C ILE A 269 17.08 -3.21 8.83
N VAL A 270 16.84 -1.97 9.27
CA VAL A 270 17.68 -1.25 10.24
C VAL A 270 17.80 -2.02 11.56
N PHE A 271 16.71 -2.64 12.04
CA PHE A 271 16.75 -3.48 13.25
C PHE A 271 17.56 -4.76 13.08
N ARG A 272 17.73 -5.24 11.85
CA ARG A 272 18.49 -6.46 11.53
C ARG A 272 19.96 -6.15 11.27
N SER A 273 20.26 -5.03 10.63
CA SER A 273 21.60 -4.66 10.21
C SER A 273 22.45 -4.22 11.42
N HIS A 274 23.13 -5.18 12.04
CA HIS A 274 24.13 -4.90 13.08
C HIS A 274 25.52 -4.57 12.51
N ASP A 275 25.74 -4.86 11.22
CA ASP A 275 27.05 -4.71 10.57
C ASP A 275 27.14 -3.41 9.75
N GLU A 276 28.33 -2.80 9.72
CA GLU A 276 28.65 -1.54 9.03
C GLU A 276 28.81 -1.71 7.50
N SER A 277 27.94 -2.47 6.85
CA SER A 277 27.99 -2.62 5.39
C SER A 277 27.53 -1.34 4.67
N SER A 278 28.05 -1.08 3.47
CA SER A 278 27.70 0.13 2.70
C SER A 278 26.20 0.22 2.36
N SER A 279 25.54 -0.92 2.19
CA SER A 279 24.09 -1.00 1.97
C SER A 279 23.29 -0.73 3.24
N SER A 280 23.81 -1.08 4.42
CA SER A 280 23.22 -0.72 5.72
C SER A 280 23.16 0.80 5.88
N ILE A 281 24.27 1.49 5.58
CA ILE A 281 24.32 2.96 5.56
C ILE A 281 23.26 3.52 4.60
N PHE A 282 23.17 2.97 3.38
CA PHE A 282 22.19 3.42 2.41
C PHE A 282 20.74 3.18 2.88
N ALA A 283 20.46 2.02 3.48
CA ALA A 283 19.15 1.71 4.04
C ALA A 283 18.75 2.69 5.16
N ILE A 284 19.68 3.09 6.03
CA ILE A 284 19.47 4.14 7.05
C ILE A 284 19.14 5.49 6.41
N TRP A 285 19.81 5.85 5.31
CA TRP A 285 19.52 7.07 4.57
C TRP A 285 18.11 7.05 3.97
N ILE A 286 17.72 5.97 3.29
CA ILE A 286 16.36 5.81 2.74
C ILE A 286 15.33 5.84 3.89
N PHE A 287 15.60 5.16 5.01
CA PHE A 287 14.72 5.16 6.18
C PHE A 287 14.51 6.57 6.74
N SER A 288 15.60 7.33 6.87
CA SER A 288 15.57 8.74 7.31
C SER A 288 14.78 9.61 6.34
N TYR A 289 14.91 9.36 5.04
CA TYR A 289 14.11 10.03 4.02
C TYR A 289 12.62 9.74 4.19
N SER A 290 12.21 8.49 4.44
CA SER A 290 10.81 8.15 4.74
C SER A 290 10.27 8.91 5.94
N ILE A 291 11.06 9.06 7.03
CA ILE A 291 10.67 9.86 8.20
C ILE A 291 10.45 11.32 7.80
N GLN A 292 11.39 11.91 7.05
CA GLN A 292 11.26 13.30 6.60
C GLN A 292 10.00 13.50 5.77
N MET A 293 9.69 12.58 4.85
CA MET A 293 8.48 12.65 4.05
C MET A 293 7.20 12.55 4.90
N ILE A 294 7.17 11.67 5.90
CA ILE A 294 6.04 11.59 6.85
C ILE A 294 5.88 12.94 7.57
N MET A 295 6.97 13.52 8.08
CA MET A 295 6.94 14.81 8.79
C MET A 295 6.43 15.96 7.90
N ILE A 296 6.91 16.03 6.65
CA ILE A 296 6.43 17.00 5.66
C ILE A 296 4.93 16.81 5.41
N LYS A 297 4.48 15.56 5.21
CA LYS A 297 3.07 15.26 4.93
C LYS A 297 2.18 15.56 6.12
N SER A 298 2.57 15.19 7.33
CA SER A 298 1.87 15.56 8.57
C SER A 298 1.78 17.08 8.75
N SER A 299 2.83 17.83 8.36
CA SER A 299 2.82 19.29 8.41
C SER A 299 1.86 19.88 7.37
N VAL A 300 1.87 19.39 6.13
CA VAL A 300 0.94 19.77 5.07
C VAL A 300 -0.51 19.47 5.47
N LEU A 301 -0.75 18.31 6.05
CA LEU A 301 -2.07 17.91 6.57
C LEU A 301 -2.54 18.86 7.68
N SER A 302 -1.66 19.20 8.62
CA SER A 302 -1.95 20.13 9.72
C SER A 302 -2.19 21.56 9.23
N TYR A 303 -1.50 21.99 8.18
CA TYR A 303 -1.73 23.29 7.56
C TYR A 303 -3.08 23.35 6.84
N ASN A 304 -3.37 22.35 6.01
CA ASN A 304 -4.64 22.26 5.26
C ASN A 304 -5.85 22.07 6.19
N TYR A 305 -5.66 21.44 7.35
CA TYR A 305 -6.65 21.35 8.42
C TYR A 305 -7.14 22.73 8.84
N ASN A 306 -6.28 23.73 9.02
CA ASN A 306 -6.77 25.05 9.45
C ASN A 306 -7.72 25.74 8.45
N TYR A 307 -7.85 25.23 7.22
CA TYR A 307 -8.65 25.84 6.18
C TYR A 307 -9.98 25.13 5.86
N GLN A 308 -10.12 23.79 5.96
CA GLN A 308 -11.36 23.09 5.54
C GLN A 308 -11.60 21.71 6.22
N LEU A 309 -12.75 21.59 6.92
CA LEU A 309 -13.39 20.35 7.45
C LEU A 309 -12.67 19.59 8.61
N ASN A 310 -12.97 19.98 9.87
CA ASN A 310 -12.01 19.89 10.97
C ASN A 310 -12.24 18.92 12.14
N HIS A 311 -13.06 17.88 12.04
CA HIS A 311 -13.14 16.90 13.15
C HIS A 311 -12.98 15.43 12.74
N LEU A 312 -13.49 15.00 11.60
CA LEU A 312 -13.32 13.61 11.16
C LEU A 312 -11.88 13.25 10.75
N PHE A 313 -11.04 14.24 10.43
CA PHE A 313 -9.69 13.99 9.91
C PHE A 313 -8.66 13.69 11.02
N ILE A 314 -8.78 14.32 12.20
CA ILE A 314 -7.92 14.02 13.36
C ILE A 314 -8.13 12.57 13.80
N LEU A 315 -9.40 12.13 13.89
CA LEU A 315 -9.72 10.74 14.12
C LEU A 315 -9.04 9.83 13.08
N CYS A 316 -8.97 10.24 11.81
CA CYS A 316 -8.31 9.47 10.75
C CYS A 316 -6.81 9.25 11.01
N PHE A 317 -6.09 10.33 11.33
CA PHE A 317 -4.65 10.26 11.63
C PHE A 317 -4.40 9.50 12.93
N GLU A 318 -5.22 9.75 13.96
CA GLU A 318 -5.17 9.03 15.22
C GLU A 318 -5.52 7.55 15.06
N TYR A 319 -6.45 7.17 14.17
CA TYR A 319 -6.79 5.77 13.89
C TYR A 319 -5.75 5.07 13.03
N GLU A 320 -5.21 5.70 11.98
CA GLU A 320 -4.10 5.13 11.21
C GLU A 320 -2.88 4.92 12.11
N LEU A 321 -2.56 5.90 12.96
CA LEU A 321 -1.54 5.74 13.99
C LEU A 321 -1.96 4.71 15.05
N MET A 322 -3.19 4.68 15.56
CA MET A 322 -3.60 3.69 16.56
C MET A 322 -3.66 2.27 16.01
N ILE A 323 -3.80 2.06 14.71
CA ILE A 323 -3.73 0.73 14.11
C ILE A 323 -2.27 0.35 13.88
N LEU A 324 -1.45 1.27 13.36
CA LEU A 324 -0.04 0.99 13.05
C LEU A 324 0.84 0.95 14.29
N PHE A 325 0.63 1.85 15.25
CA PHE A 325 1.52 2.09 16.38
C PHE A 325 1.55 0.96 17.40
N PRO A 326 0.45 0.28 17.78
CA PRO A 326 0.52 -0.90 18.64
C PRO A 326 1.24 -2.06 17.98
N VAL A 327 1.03 -2.26 16.67
CA VAL A 327 1.73 -3.32 15.91
C VAL A 327 3.21 -2.96 15.79
N MET A 328 3.55 -1.69 15.49
CA MET A 328 4.93 -1.19 15.50
C MET A 328 5.55 -1.36 16.88
N ASN A 329 4.85 -0.95 17.95
CA ASN A 329 5.33 -0.99 19.31
C ASN A 329 5.54 -2.42 19.79
N GLU A 330 4.65 -3.37 19.48
CA GLU A 330 4.84 -4.77 19.84
C GLU A 330 6.07 -5.37 19.14
N VAL A 331 6.26 -5.06 17.85
CA VAL A 331 7.44 -5.47 17.07
C VAL A 331 8.72 -4.84 17.66
N LEU A 332 8.70 -3.54 17.91
CA LEU A 332 9.80 -2.80 18.51
C LEU A 332 10.15 -3.33 19.90
N HIS A 333 9.15 -3.58 20.74
CA HIS A 333 9.32 -3.98 22.13
C HIS A 333 9.76 -5.45 22.28
N LYS A 334 9.30 -6.35 21.40
CA LYS A 334 9.82 -7.73 21.31
C LYS A 334 11.27 -7.73 20.86
N ASN A 335 11.62 -6.93 19.85
CA ASN A 335 12.99 -6.85 19.35
C ASN A 335 13.94 -6.16 20.35
N TYR A 336 13.48 -5.13 21.07
CA TYR A 336 14.28 -4.45 22.10
C TYR A 336 14.68 -5.38 23.26
N ARG A 337 13.79 -6.28 23.70
CA ARG A 337 14.12 -7.25 24.74
C ARG A 337 15.21 -8.24 24.30
N VAL A 338 15.21 -8.63 23.02
CA VAL A 338 16.25 -9.53 22.46
C VAL A 338 17.59 -8.82 22.38
N ILE A 339 17.61 -7.54 22.00
CA ILE A 339 18.84 -6.72 21.97
C ILE A 339 19.40 -6.53 23.38
N PHE A 340 18.56 -6.11 24.34
CA PHE A 340 19.01 -5.87 25.72
C PHE A 340 19.53 -7.15 26.40
N TRP A 341 18.87 -8.29 26.15
CA TRP A 341 19.30 -9.60 26.69
C TRP A 341 20.60 -10.12 26.05
N LYS A 342 20.88 -9.78 24.79
CA LYS A 342 22.16 -10.12 24.14
C LYS A 342 23.30 -9.24 24.63
N VAL A 343 23.06 -7.94 24.81
CA VAL A 343 24.06 -7.01 25.36
C VAL A 343 24.42 -7.38 26.81
N SER A 344 23.45 -7.79 27.63
CA SER A 344 23.70 -8.24 29.01
C SER A 344 24.42 -9.59 29.15
N LYS A 345 24.66 -10.31 28.04
CA LYS A 345 25.46 -11.56 28.02
C LYS A 345 26.89 -11.34 27.52
N ILE A 346 27.18 -10.17 26.97
CA ILE A 346 28.50 -9.78 26.48
C ILE A 346 29.28 -9.00 27.57
N SER A 347 28.57 -8.40 28.53
CA SER A 347 29.09 -8.00 29.84
C SER A 347 29.12 -9.17 30.80
#